data_AF-A0A2V3I0B3-F1
#
_entry.id   AF-A0A2V3I0B3-F1
#
_cell.length_a   1.000
_cell.length_b   1.000
_cell.length_c   1.000
_cell.angle_alpha   90.00
_cell.angle_beta   90.00
_cell.angle_gamma   90.00
#
_symmetry.space_group_name_H-M   'P 1'
#
loop_
_entity.id
_entity.type
_entity.pdbx_description
1 polymer ?
#
loop_
_entity_poly.entity_id
_entity_poly.type
_entity_poly.pdbx_seq_one_letter_code
_entity_poly.pdbx_strand_id
1 'polypeptide(L)' 'NSRNNLTIENMPYHQDILDFSNRLAPLVGREVLSDRRESRVALIGREMVPITLPEKVRELPKDLGIAKPQRYMLPQA' A
#
# COMPACT_ATOMS: atom_id res chain seq x y z
N ASN A 1 14.90 -5.71 -20.81
CA ASN A 1 13.53 -6.24 -21.02
C ASN A 1 12.50 -5.86 -19.94
N SER A 2 12.87 -5.50 -18.71
CA SER A 2 11.90 -5.00 -17.69
C SER A 2 11.68 -3.48 -17.75
N ARG A 3 12.73 -2.69 -18.06
CA ARG A 3 12.67 -1.21 -18.07
C ARG A 3 11.78 -0.61 -19.16
N ASN A 4 11.62 -1.30 -20.30
CA ASN A 4 10.77 -0.82 -21.41
C ASN A 4 9.26 -0.90 -21.08
N ASN A 5 8.88 -1.71 -20.08
CA ASN A 5 7.48 -1.95 -19.72
C ASN A 5 7.04 -1.18 -18.47
N LEU A 6 7.95 -0.45 -17.82
CA LEU A 6 7.69 0.29 -16.58
C LEU A 6 7.72 1.81 -16.84
N THR A 7 7.00 2.25 -17.87
CA THR A 7 6.87 3.68 -18.20
C THR A 7 5.70 4.30 -17.43
N ILE A 8 5.65 5.64 -17.35
CA ILE A 8 4.59 6.35 -16.61
C ILE A 8 3.21 6.13 -17.26
N GLU A 9 3.19 5.96 -18.58
CA GLU A 9 2.00 5.70 -19.38
C GLU A 9 1.38 4.32 -19.08
N ASN A 10 2.18 3.37 -18.58
CA ASN A 10 1.70 2.05 -18.19
C ASN A 10 1.10 2.01 -16.78
N MET A 11 1.10 3.14 -16.05
CA MET A 11 0.47 3.21 -14.73
C MET A 11 -1.05 3.37 -14.90
N PRO A 12 -1.86 2.35 -14.56
CA PRO A 12 -3.31 2.43 -14.74
C PRO A 12 -3.92 3.53 -13.87
N TYR A 13 -4.98 4.16 -14.35
CA TYR A 13 -5.80 5.04 -13.55
C TYR A 13 -6.63 4.21 -12.56
N HIS A 14 -7.09 4.86 -11.50
CA HIS A 14 -7.95 4.20 -10.52
C HIS A 14 -9.24 3.63 -11.16
N GLN A 15 -9.79 4.31 -12.17
CA GLN A 15 -10.96 3.81 -12.90
C GLN A 15 -10.66 2.50 -13.65
N ASP A 16 -9.48 2.38 -14.27
CA ASP A 16 -9.07 1.16 -14.97
C ASP A 16 -8.99 -0.02 -14.00
N ILE A 17 -8.50 0.23 -12.77
CA ILE A 17 -8.44 -0.78 -11.70
C ILE A 17 -9.86 -1.21 -11.28
N LEU A 18 -10.80 -0.27 -11.13
CA LEU A 18 -12.18 -0.60 -10.79
C LEU A 18 -12.88 -1.38 -11.90
N ASP A 19 -12.74 -0.95 -13.15
CA ASP A 19 -13.35 -1.61 -14.29
C ASP A 19 -12.83 -3.05 -14.46
N PHE A 20 -11.52 -3.22 -14.30
CA PHE A 20 -10.90 -4.54 -14.27
C PHE A 20 -11.42 -5.39 -13.10
N SER A 21 -11.46 -4.83 -11.89
CA SER A 21 -11.86 -5.56 -10.68
C SER A 21 -13.33 -5.99 -10.73
N ASN A 22 -14.22 -5.13 -11.21
CA ASN A 22 -15.63 -5.44 -11.39
C ASN A 22 -15.87 -6.55 -12.42
N ARG A 23 -15.00 -6.68 -13.43
CA ARG A 23 -15.03 -7.80 -14.39
C ARG A 23 -14.45 -9.07 -13.79
N LEU A 24 -13.35 -8.96 -13.02
CA LEU A 24 -12.65 -10.11 -12.45
C LEU A 24 -13.42 -10.77 -11.30
N ALA A 25 -13.98 -9.98 -10.38
CA ALA A 25 -14.62 -10.46 -9.16
C ALA A 25 -15.67 -11.58 -9.40
N PRO A 26 -16.65 -11.43 -10.32
CA PRO A 26 -17.65 -12.48 -10.55
C PRO A 26 -17.04 -13.75 -11.16
N LEU A 27 -15.98 -13.63 -11.96
CA LEU A 27 -15.30 -14.78 -12.59
C LEU A 27 -14.60 -15.68 -11.56
N VAL A 28 -14.26 -15.13 -10.40
CA VAL A 28 -13.64 -15.86 -9.28
C VAL A 28 -14.61 -16.12 -8.12
N GLY A 29 -15.92 -15.89 -8.33
CA GLY A 29 -16.96 -16.09 -7.32
C GLY A 29 -16.79 -15.17 -6.10
N ARG A 30 -16.44 -13.90 -6.33
CA ARG A 30 -16.21 -12.88 -5.30
C ARG A 30 -16.86 -11.56 -5.71
N GLU A 31 -16.80 -10.59 -4.80
CA GLU A 31 -17.31 -9.23 -5.00
C GLU A 31 -16.21 -8.19 -4.70
N VAL A 32 -16.37 -6.99 -5.25
CA VAL A 32 -15.53 -5.84 -4.90
C VAL A 32 -16.07 -5.26 -3.58
N LEU A 33 -15.24 -5.29 -2.53
CA LEU A 33 -15.67 -4.91 -1.18
C LEU A 33 -15.31 -3.47 -0.81
N SER A 34 -14.22 -2.93 -1.37
CA SER A 34 -13.69 -1.61 -1.04
C SER A 34 -12.61 -1.20 -2.04
N ASP A 35 -12.29 0.08 -2.10
CA ASP A 35 -11.22 0.62 -2.94
C ASP A 35 -10.55 1.84 -2.27
N ARG A 36 -9.36 2.20 -2.77
CA ARG A 36 -8.64 3.41 -2.36
C ARG A 36 -8.06 4.10 -3.58
N ARG A 37 -8.54 5.30 -3.88
CA ARG A 37 -8.16 6.10 -5.04
C ARG A 37 -6.70 6.53 -5.00
N GLU A 38 -6.22 6.97 -3.85
CA GLU A 38 -4.86 7.49 -3.64
C GLU A 38 -3.80 6.42 -3.94
N SER A 39 -4.11 5.17 -3.60
CA SER A 39 -3.24 4.01 -3.84
C SER A 39 -3.56 3.26 -5.13
N ARG A 40 -4.63 3.61 -5.85
CA ARG A 40 -5.13 2.91 -7.06
C ARG A 40 -5.28 1.39 -6.84
N VAL A 41 -6.00 1.00 -5.80
CA VAL A 41 -6.24 -0.42 -5.44
C VAL A 41 -7.73 -0.71 -5.23
N ALA A 42 -8.13 -1.96 -5.42
CA ALA A 42 -9.45 -2.50 -5.10
C ALA A 42 -9.31 -3.82 -4.31
N LEU A 43 -10.17 -4.01 -3.32
CA LEU A 43 -10.24 -5.20 -2.47
C LEU A 43 -11.34 -6.13 -3.00
N ILE A 44 -10.97 -7.35 -3.41
CA ILE A 44 -11.90 -8.39 -3.85
C ILE A 44 -11.99 -9.49 -2.80
N GLY A 45 -13.20 -9.83 -2.35
CA GLY A 45 -13.42 -10.80 -1.30
C GLY A 45 -14.85 -11.32 -1.25
N ARG A 46 -15.16 -12.07 -0.20
CA ARG A 46 -16.53 -12.54 0.09
C ARG A 46 -17.22 -11.67 1.14
N GLU A 47 -16.46 -11.25 2.13
CA GLU A 47 -16.94 -10.45 3.25
C GLU A 47 -15.78 -9.63 3.84
N MET A 48 -16.12 -8.58 4.57
CA MET A 48 -15.16 -7.81 5.35
C MET A 48 -15.22 -8.27 6.81
N VAL A 49 -14.21 -9.01 7.25
CA VAL A 49 -14.12 -9.45 8.65
C VAL A 49 -13.52 -8.32 9.48
N PRO A 50 -14.26 -7.72 10.44
CA PRO A 50 -13.70 -6.70 11.30
C PRO A 50 -12.64 -7.31 12.21
N ILE A 51 -11.47 -6.69 12.27
CA ILE A 51 -10.44 -7.05 13.25
C ILE A 51 -10.60 -6.18 14.49
N THR A 52 -10.54 -6.79 15.66
CA THR A 52 -10.39 -6.05 16.92
C THR A 52 -8.92 -5.73 17.09
N LEU A 53 -8.60 -4.44 17.16
CA LEU A 53 -7.23 -4.03 17.48
C LEU A 53 -6.93 -4.44 18.93
N PRO A 54 -5.71 -4.97 19.20
CA PRO A 54 -5.33 -5.30 20.56
C PRO A 54 -5.24 -4.05 21.43
N GLU A 55 -5.47 -4.21 22.73
CA GLU A 55 -5.21 -3.14 23.68
C GLU A 55 -3.73 -2.75 23.67
N LYS A 56 -3.48 -1.45 23.74
CA LYS A 56 -2.13 -0.91 23.74
C LYS A 56 -1.40 -1.32 25.02
N VAL A 57 -0.45 -2.25 24.90
CA VAL A 57 0.30 -2.76 26.05
C VAL A 57 1.48 -1.86 26.45
N ARG A 58 1.94 -0.96 25.56
CA ARG A 58 3.06 -0.05 25.82
C ARG A 58 3.00 1.23 25.00
N GLU A 59 3.60 2.29 25.55
CA GLU A 59 3.91 3.52 24.83
C GLU A 59 5.17 3.33 23.98
N LEU A 60 5.10 3.72 22.69
CA LEU A 60 6.28 3.77 21.83
C LEU A 60 6.91 5.16 21.93
N PRO A 61 8.26 5.26 21.90
CA PRO A 61 8.93 6.55 21.78
C PRO A 61 8.44 7.30 20.53
N LYS A 62 8.25 8.62 20.63
CA LYS A 62 7.77 9.46 19.52
C LYS A 62 8.69 9.42 18.30
N ASP A 63 9.97 9.25 18.56
CA ASP A 63 11.03 9.12 17.56
C ASP A 63 11.25 7.67 17.11
N LEU A 64 10.44 6.72 17.58
CA LEU A 64 10.59 5.28 17.32
C LEU A 64 12.00 4.74 17.69
N GLY A 65 12.73 5.43 18.56
CA GLY A 65 14.12 5.09 18.87
C GLY A 65 15.12 5.40 17.75
N ILE A 66 14.79 6.30 16.82
CA ILE A 66 15.72 6.78 15.79
C ILE A 66 16.88 7.51 16.47
N ALA A 67 18.10 7.01 16.23
CA ALA A 67 19.31 7.64 16.74
C ALA A 67 19.44 9.09 16.22
N LYS A 68 19.88 10.00 17.09
CA LYS A 68 20.14 11.40 16.69
C LYS A 68 21.19 11.43 15.57
N PRO A 69 21.03 12.30 14.55
CA PRO A 69 22.05 12.47 13.51
C PRO A 69 23.42 12.76 14.13
N GLN A 70 24.42 11.96 13.77
CA GLN A 70 25.80 12.20 14.19
C GLN A 70 26.52 13.03 13.13
N ARG A 71 27.14 14.14 13.53
CA ARG A 71 28.00 14.93 12.65
C ARG A 71 29.43 14.42 12.78
N TYR A 72 29.87 13.59 11.84
CA TYR A 72 31.27 13.18 11.75
C TYR A 72 32.08 14.28 11.07
N MET A 73 33.10 14.81 11.74
CA MET A 73 34.13 15.62 11.08
C MET A 73 35.19 14.66 10.56
N LEU A 74 35.23 14.47 9.24
CA LEU A 74 36.31 13.70 8.61
C LEU A 74 37.60 14.53 8.65
N PRO A 75 38.76 13.93 8.99
CA PRO A 75 40.04 14.61 8.86
C PRO A 75 40.23 15.03 7.39
N GLN A 76 40.61 16.28 7.15
CA GLN A 76 41.05 16.70 5.82
C GLN A 76 42.46 16.14 5.60
N ALA A 77 42.64 15.39 4.51
CA ALA A 77 43.92 14.89 4.05
C ALA A 77 44.73 16.02 3.39
#